data_AF-A0A3M4W6D7-F1
#
_entry.id   AF-A0A3M4W6D7-F1
#
_cell.length_a   1.000
_cell.length_b   1.000
_cell.length_c   1.000
_cell.angle_alpha   90.00
_cell.angle_beta   90.00
_cell.angle_gamma   90.00
#
_symmetry.space_group_name_H-M   'P 1'
#
loop_
_entity.id
_entity.type
_entity.pdbx_description
1 polymer ?
#
loop_
_entity_poly.entity_id
_entity_poly.type
_entity_poly.pdbx_seq_one_letter_code
_entity_poly.pdbx_strand_id
1 'polypeptide(L)'
;MNVLKLSVLAFALASPLTSYAFSTTDLRGSDERSKAHQIKVEEYAAKVQKPVPVIQNYAYGMKLDVAKVVIKTPAPGDCGINYKFMTYEDSQGDLNTLSYKAITECAGRN
;
A
#
# COMPACT_ATOMS: atom_id res chain seq x y z
N MET A 1 55.74 19.64 6.97
CA MET A 1 54.26 19.74 7.06
C MET A 1 53.68 18.34 7.14
N ASN A 2 53.36 17.85 8.35
CA ASN A 2 52.89 16.47 8.54
C ASN A 2 51.73 16.35 9.55
N VAL A 3 50.92 17.40 9.69
CA VAL A 3 49.86 17.50 10.72
C VAL A 3 48.47 17.14 10.23
N LEU A 4 48.32 16.67 8.98
CA LEU A 4 47.00 16.48 8.37
C LEU A 4 46.36 15.10 8.58
N LYS A 5 46.98 14.18 9.33
CA LYS A 5 46.49 12.78 9.46
C LYS A 5 45.78 12.44 10.78
N LEU A 6 45.57 13.41 11.68
CA LEU A 6 45.11 13.11 13.05
C LEU A 6 43.65 13.50 13.37
N SER A 7 42.85 13.92 12.40
CA SER A 7 41.48 14.40 12.65
C SER A 7 40.37 13.43 12.19
N VAL A 8 40.48 12.13 12.45
CA VAL A 8 39.41 11.16 12.14
C VAL A 8 38.72 10.59 13.41
N LEU A 9 39.25 10.82 14.62
CA LEU A 9 38.79 10.08 15.81
C LEU A 9 37.74 10.77 16.71
N ALA A 10 37.25 11.97 16.39
CA ALA A 10 36.48 12.78 17.35
C ALA A 10 35.00 13.04 17.01
N PHE A 11 34.42 12.34 16.03
CA PHE A 11 33.01 12.57 15.63
C PHE A 11 32.05 11.40 15.91
N ALA A 12 32.48 10.38 16.65
CA ALA A 12 31.70 9.14 16.85
C ALA A 12 30.82 9.10 18.11
N LEU A 13 30.80 10.13 18.96
CA LEU A 13 30.19 10.04 20.30
C LEU A 13 28.94 10.91 20.54
N ALA A 14 28.39 11.56 19.51
CA ALA A 14 27.25 12.46 19.67
C ALA A 14 26.03 12.11 18.79
N SER A 15 25.77 10.82 18.53
CA SER A 15 24.48 10.40 17.99
C SER A 15 23.50 10.15 19.15
N PRO A 16 22.45 10.98 19.33
CA PRO A 16 21.39 10.66 20.26
C PRO A 16 20.67 9.40 19.77
N LEU A 17 20.56 8.38 20.64
CA LEU A 17 19.73 7.18 20.45
C LEU A 17 18.25 7.57 20.54
N THR A 18 17.76 8.35 19.57
CA THR A 18 16.33 8.56 19.39
C THR A 18 15.75 7.26 18.81
N SER A 19 15.28 6.39 19.69
CA SER A 19 14.49 5.22 19.29
C SER A 19 13.12 5.71 18.82
N TYR A 20 12.91 5.71 17.51
CA TYR A 20 11.57 5.84 16.94
C TYR A 20 10.88 4.48 17.05
N ALA A 21 9.85 4.39 17.90
CA ALA A 21 8.92 3.27 17.87
C ALA A 21 7.90 3.51 16.73
N PHE A 22 8.30 3.27 15.48
CA PHE A 22 7.41 3.29 14.34
C PHE A 22 7.17 1.86 13.84
N SER A 23 5.92 1.40 13.78
CA SER A 23 5.56 0.07 13.28
C SER A 23 5.74 0.03 11.75
N THR A 24 6.92 -0.37 11.29
CA THR A 24 7.20 -0.57 9.85
C THR A 24 6.35 -1.68 9.23
N THR A 25 5.77 -2.55 10.06
CA THR A 25 4.91 -3.66 9.65
C THR A 25 3.69 -3.20 8.87
N ASP A 26 3.05 -2.11 9.26
CA ASP A 26 1.84 -1.61 8.59
C ASP A 26 2.13 -1.05 7.19
N LEU A 27 3.28 -0.38 7.03
CA LEU A 27 3.74 0.13 5.73
C LEU A 27 4.15 -1.00 4.80
N ARG A 28 4.97 -1.94 5.28
CA ARG A 28 5.36 -3.12 4.49
C ARG A 28 4.15 -3.93 4.03
N GLY A 29 3.19 -4.17 4.93
CA GLY A 29 1.97 -4.90 4.59
C GLY A 29 1.12 -4.15 3.55
N SER A 30 1.09 -2.82 3.60
CA SER A 30 0.43 -2.00 2.57
C SER A 30 1.11 -2.14 1.21
N ASP A 31 2.44 -2.02 1.16
CA ASP A 31 3.21 -2.06 -0.09
C ASP A 31 3.12 -3.43 -0.79
N GLU A 32 3.26 -4.52 -0.02
CA GLU A 32 3.14 -5.88 -0.54
C GLU A 32 1.73 -6.14 -1.10
N ARG A 33 0.67 -5.69 -0.40
CA ARG A 33 -0.71 -5.80 -0.88
C ARG A 33 -0.97 -4.96 -2.12
N SER A 34 -0.44 -3.74 -2.16
CA SER A 34 -0.53 -2.84 -3.31
C SER A 34 0.07 -3.50 -4.55
N LYS A 35 1.29 -4.04 -4.42
CA LYS A 35 1.98 -4.72 -5.53
C LYS A 35 1.23 -5.98 -5.99
N ALA A 36 0.75 -6.80 -5.06
CA ALA A 36 -0.02 -8.00 -5.40
C ALA A 36 -1.35 -7.66 -6.09
N HIS A 37 -2.00 -6.56 -5.70
CA HIS A 37 -3.19 -6.06 -6.37
C HIS A 37 -2.87 -5.54 -7.77
N GLN A 38 -1.81 -4.74 -7.90
CA GLN A 38 -1.35 -4.15 -9.14
C GLN A 38 -1.05 -5.18 -10.23
N ILE A 39 -0.38 -6.29 -9.89
CA ILE A 39 -0.11 -7.40 -10.83
C ILE A 39 -1.42 -7.95 -11.42
N LYS A 40 -2.43 -8.19 -10.59
CA LYS A 40 -3.74 -8.68 -11.05
C LYS A 40 -4.46 -7.66 -11.92
N VAL A 41 -4.31 -6.36 -11.61
CA VAL A 41 -4.89 -5.27 -12.39
C VAL A 41 -4.26 -5.20 -13.77
N GLU A 42 -2.94 -5.33 -13.86
CA GLU A 42 -2.21 -5.37 -15.12
C GLU A 42 -2.65 -6.55 -15.99
N GLU A 43 -2.76 -7.75 -15.41
CA GLU A 43 -3.28 -8.94 -16.10
C GLU A 43 -4.71 -8.73 -16.63
N TYR A 44 -5.60 -8.18 -15.80
CA TYR A 44 -6.98 -7.91 -16.19
C TYR A 44 -7.06 -6.83 -17.27
N ALA A 45 -6.37 -5.71 -17.09
CA ALA A 45 -6.34 -4.58 -18.01
C ALA A 45 -5.83 -5.00 -19.39
N ALA A 46 -4.78 -5.82 -19.45
CA ALA A 46 -4.29 -6.41 -20.69
C ALA A 46 -5.34 -7.30 -21.37
N LYS A 47 -6.04 -8.15 -20.60
CA LYS A 47 -7.11 -9.02 -21.11
C LYS A 47 -8.27 -8.24 -21.72
N VAL A 48 -8.66 -7.12 -21.11
CA VAL A 48 -9.79 -6.30 -21.56
C VAL A 48 -9.37 -5.10 -22.43
N GLN A 49 -8.10 -5.00 -22.78
CA GLN A 49 -7.51 -3.93 -23.61
C GLN A 49 -7.80 -2.51 -23.08
N LYS A 50 -7.71 -2.33 -21.76
CA LYS A 50 -7.90 -1.03 -21.08
C LYS A 50 -6.58 -0.58 -20.44
N PRO A 51 -6.39 0.74 -20.23
CA PRO A 51 -5.22 1.22 -19.50
C PRO A 51 -5.26 0.77 -18.04
N VAL A 52 -4.07 0.63 -17.46
CA VAL A 52 -3.91 0.33 -16.04
C VAL A 52 -4.22 1.59 -15.23
N PRO A 53 -5.20 1.57 -14.32
CA PRO A 53 -5.57 2.74 -13.54
C PRO A 53 -4.56 3.06 -12.43
N VAL A 54 -4.40 4.35 -12.14
CA VAL A 54 -3.66 4.83 -10.97
C VAL A 54 -4.48 4.60 -9.71
N ILE A 55 -3.81 4.21 -8.62
CA ILE A 55 -4.43 4.02 -7.31
C ILE A 55 -4.78 5.38 -6.71
N GLN A 56 -6.06 5.55 -6.36
CA GLN A 56 -6.58 6.76 -5.72
C GLN A 56 -7.01 6.47 -4.28
N ASN A 57 -6.76 7.39 -3.36
CA ASN A 57 -7.23 7.24 -1.98
C ASN A 57 -8.72 7.52 -1.91
N TYR A 58 -9.49 6.55 -1.43
CA TYR A 58 -10.92 6.72 -1.18
C TYR A 58 -11.15 7.31 0.21
N ALA A 59 -11.85 8.43 0.27
CA ALA A 59 -12.40 8.96 1.50
C ALA A 59 -13.82 8.40 1.72
N TYR A 60 -14.08 7.92 2.93
CA TYR A 60 -15.37 7.37 3.30
C TYR A 60 -16.51 8.37 3.04
N GLY A 61 -17.55 7.89 2.34
CA GLY A 61 -18.70 8.71 1.95
C GLY A 61 -18.57 9.38 0.58
N MET A 62 -17.40 9.31 -0.07
CA MET A 62 -17.29 9.70 -1.48
C MET A 62 -18.23 8.82 -2.32
N LYS A 63 -18.99 9.47 -3.20
CA LYS A 63 -19.81 8.77 -4.20
C LYS A 63 -18.91 8.21 -5.29
N LEU A 64 -19.13 6.94 -5.62
CA LEU A 64 -18.41 6.23 -6.67
C LEU A 64 -19.42 5.76 -7.71
N ASP A 65 -19.07 5.85 -8.98
CA ASP A 65 -19.83 5.25 -10.07
C ASP A 65 -19.33 3.82 -10.29
N VAL A 66 -19.77 2.87 -9.48
CA VAL A 66 -19.33 1.47 -9.57
C VAL A 66 -20.34 0.68 -10.37
N ALA A 67 -20.01 0.33 -11.62
CA ALA A 67 -20.82 -0.59 -12.41
C ALA A 67 -20.45 -2.06 -12.10
N LYS A 68 -19.16 -2.38 -11.97
CA LYS A 68 -18.70 -3.75 -11.69
C LYS A 68 -17.37 -3.79 -10.96
N VAL A 69 -17.28 -4.51 -9.84
CA VAL A 69 -15.99 -4.77 -9.18
C VAL A 69 -15.28 -5.94 -9.86
N VAL A 70 -14.03 -5.74 -10.28
CA VAL A 70 -13.26 -6.73 -11.05
C VAL A 70 -12.16 -7.37 -10.21
N ILE A 71 -11.53 -6.61 -9.31
CA ILE A 71 -10.43 -7.10 -8.46
C ILE A 71 -10.59 -6.51 -7.07
N LYS A 72 -10.38 -7.34 -6.04
CA LYS A 72 -10.29 -6.93 -4.64
C LYS A 72 -9.05 -7.54 -4.02
N THR A 73 -8.41 -6.82 -3.09
CA THR A 73 -7.38 -7.43 -2.24
C THR A 73 -8.00 -8.55 -1.40
N PRO A 74 -7.38 -9.74 -1.34
CA PRO A 74 -7.85 -10.81 -0.46
C PRO A 74 -7.92 -10.37 1.01
N ALA A 75 -8.72 -11.09 1.80
CA ALA A 75 -8.72 -10.93 3.25
C ALA A 75 -7.30 -11.27 3.77
N PRO A 76 -6.67 -10.38 4.55
CA PRO A 76 -5.40 -10.73 5.16
C PRO A 76 -5.65 -11.77 6.27
N GLY A 77 -4.59 -12.48 6.66
CA GLY A 77 -4.63 -13.36 7.84
C GLY A 77 -4.54 -12.60 9.17
N ASP A 78 -4.31 -11.29 9.13
CA ASP A 78 -4.20 -10.44 10.31
C ASP A 78 -5.53 -9.74 10.65
N CYS A 79 -5.74 -9.54 11.95
CA CYS A 79 -6.92 -8.84 12.47
C CYS A 79 -6.64 -7.34 12.57
N GLY A 80 -7.66 -6.53 12.32
CA GLY A 80 -7.60 -5.09 12.59
C GLY A 80 -7.78 -4.24 11.35
N ILE A 81 -7.29 -2.99 11.41
CA ILE A 81 -7.47 -2.02 10.33
C ILE A 81 -6.37 -2.22 9.29
N ASN A 82 -6.77 -2.56 8.07
CA ASN A 82 -5.85 -2.90 6.99
C ASN A 82 -6.12 -2.11 5.72
N TYR A 83 -5.04 -1.84 4.97
CA TYR A 83 -5.15 -1.32 3.62
C TYR A 83 -5.77 -2.35 2.69
N LYS A 84 -6.80 -1.91 1.98
CA LYS A 84 -7.56 -2.64 0.96
C LYS A 84 -7.46 -1.88 -0.35
N PHE A 85 -7.36 -2.64 -1.43
CA PHE A 85 -7.41 -2.14 -2.78
C PHE A 85 -8.59 -2.78 -3.51
N MET A 86 -9.25 -1.99 -4.33
CA MET A 86 -10.36 -2.43 -5.18
C MET A 86 -10.22 -1.79 -6.55
N THR A 87 -10.33 -2.61 -7.59
CA THR A 87 -10.45 -2.12 -8.97
C THR A 87 -11.83 -2.44 -9.48
N TYR A 88 -12.48 -1.45 -10.07
CA TYR A 88 -13.83 -1.54 -10.63
C TYR A 88 -13.91 -0.89 -12.01
N GLU A 89 -14.90 -1.32 -12.78
CA GLU A 89 -15.38 -0.65 -13.99
C GLU A 89 -16.51 0.32 -13.60
N ASP A 90 -16.43 1.55 -14.10
CA ASP A 90 -17.51 2.53 -13.97
C ASP A 90 -18.58 2.39 -15.07
N SER A 91 -19.58 3.27 -15.07
CA SER A 91 -20.66 3.22 -16.07
C SER A 91 -20.19 3.48 -17.51
N GLN A 92 -19.04 4.13 -17.70
CA GLN A 92 -18.40 4.33 -19.00
C GLN A 92 -17.52 3.15 -19.41
N GLY A 93 -17.28 2.23 -18.47
CA GLY A 93 -16.43 1.06 -18.65
C GLY A 93 -14.96 1.35 -18.33
N ASP A 94 -14.62 2.52 -17.79
CA ASP A 94 -13.23 2.82 -17.42
C ASP A 94 -12.83 2.11 -16.12
N LEU A 95 -11.57 1.69 -16.07
CA LEU A 95 -11.02 1.05 -14.87
C LEU A 95 -10.61 2.12 -13.87
N ASN A 96 -10.98 1.87 -12.61
CA ASN A 96 -10.67 2.75 -11.49
C ASN A 96 -10.14 1.90 -10.33
N THR A 97 -9.01 2.29 -9.74
CA THR A 97 -8.45 1.62 -8.55
C THR A 97 -8.47 2.53 -7.35
N LEU A 98 -9.00 2.01 -6.23
CA LEU A 98 -9.07 2.71 -4.96
C LEU A 98 -8.24 2.02 -3.90
N SER A 99 -7.66 2.81 -3.00
CA SER A 99 -7.11 2.37 -1.71
C SER A 99 -8.00 2.89 -0.57
N TYR A 100 -8.22 2.06 0.45
CA TYR A 100 -8.96 2.45 1.66
C TYR A 100 -8.57 1.56 2.83
N LYS A 101 -8.89 1.98 4.06
CA LYS A 101 -8.60 1.22 5.29
C LYS A 101 -9.87 0.57 5.81
N ALA A 102 -9.96 -0.75 5.86
CA ALA A 102 -11.12 -1.46 6.40
C ALA A 102 -10.72 -2.40 7.54
N ILE A 103 -11.66 -2.68 8.44
CA ILE A 103 -11.50 -3.72 9.45
C ILE A 103 -11.53 -5.08 8.73
N THR A 104 -10.54 -5.92 9.03
CA THR A 104 -10.49 -7.30 8.54
C THR A 104 -10.80 -8.25 9.69
N GLU A 105 -11.66 -9.21 9.39
CA GLU A 105 -11.99 -10.29 10.31
C GLU A 105 -10.77 -11.20 10.51
N CYS A 106 -10.64 -11.72 11.73
CA CYS A 106 -9.60 -12.68 12.04
C CYS A 106 -9.85 -14.00 11.30
N ALA A 107 -8.88 -14.47 10.52
CA ALA A 107 -8.92 -15.82 9.99
C ALA A 107 -8.99 -16.82 11.16
N GLY A 108 -10.03 -17.67 11.22
CA GLY A 108 -10.18 -18.74 12.23
C GLY A 108 -11.17 -18.47 13.36
N ARG A 109 -12.05 -17.46 13.25
CA ARG A 109 -13.21 -17.29 14.14
C ARG A 109 -14.51 -17.42 13.35
N ASN A 110 -14.86 -18.66 12.99
CA ASN A 110 -16.16 -19.02 12.43
C ASN A 110 -16.83 -20.03 13.38
#